data_AF-A0A842NFX7-F1
#
_entry.id   AF-A0A842NFX7-F1
#
_cell.length_a   1.000
_cell.length_b   1.000
_cell.length_c   1.000
_cell.angle_alpha   90.00
_cell.angle_beta   90.00
_cell.angle_gamma   90.00
#
_symmetry.space_group_name_H-M   'P 1'
#
loop_
_entity.id
_entity.type
_entity.pdbx_description
1 polymer ?
#
loop_
_entity_poly.entity_id
_entity_poly.type
_entity_poly.pdbx_seq_one_letter_code
_entity_poly.pdbx_strand_id
1 'polypeptide(L)'
;METKTKLEEQIKSGTTKMPAIDAGKFVKQFEDAADKAMSKSKIVEIRFVGVEFDYKKVKIGEGIINRTLAEGFQPMKDIITDSGLVLIMVKRDEESCPI
;
A
#
# COMPACT_ATOMS: atom_id res chain seq x y z
N MET A 1 -20.97 -45.42 36.83
CA MET A 1 -20.00 -45.78 35.76
C MET A 1 -20.38 -44.97 34.53
N GLU A 2 -19.95 -43.72 34.52
CA GLU A 2 -20.27 -42.71 33.53
C GLU A 2 -19.02 -42.46 32.71
N THR A 3 -18.83 -43.22 31.64
CA THR A 3 -17.82 -42.87 30.64
C THR A 3 -18.34 -43.34 29.30
N LYS A 4 -18.68 -42.37 28.43
CA LYS A 4 -18.48 -42.41 26.96
C LYS A 4 -19.27 -41.39 26.13
N THR A 5 -19.81 -40.31 26.70
CA THR A 5 -20.38 -39.25 25.84
C THR A 5 -20.03 -37.86 26.34
N LYS A 6 -18.75 -37.64 26.65
CA LYS A 6 -18.15 -36.32 26.93
C LYS A 6 -17.17 -35.89 25.83
N LEU A 7 -17.35 -36.41 24.61
CA LEU A 7 -16.56 -36.03 23.43
C LEU A 7 -17.36 -35.24 22.39
N GLU A 8 -18.66 -35.04 22.58
CA GLU A 8 -19.49 -34.15 21.75
C GLU A 8 -19.55 -32.72 22.31
N GLU A 9 -18.62 -32.37 23.21
CA GLU A 9 -18.55 -31.06 23.87
C GLU A 9 -17.68 -30.04 23.13
N GLN A 10 -17.22 -30.26 21.88
CA GLN A 10 -16.30 -29.28 21.24
C GLN A 10 -16.38 -29.03 19.73
N ILE A 11 -17.37 -29.55 19.00
CA ILE A 11 -17.51 -29.20 17.57
C ILE A 11 -18.94 -28.75 17.32
N LYS A 12 -19.07 -27.52 16.82
CA LYS A 12 -20.30 -26.84 16.35
C LYS A 12 -21.15 -26.08 17.37
N SER A 13 -20.57 -25.60 18.48
CA SER A 13 -20.94 -24.28 18.99
C SER A 13 -20.30 -23.22 18.08
N GLY A 14 -21.12 -22.39 17.43
CA GLY A 14 -20.61 -21.31 16.58
C GLY A 14 -21.38 -21.03 15.30
N THR A 15 -22.67 -21.38 15.21
CA THR A 15 -23.55 -20.77 14.19
C THR A 15 -23.91 -19.35 14.64
N THR A 16 -22.93 -18.45 14.59
CA THR A 16 -23.19 -17.02 14.63
C THR A 16 -23.97 -16.70 13.36
N LYS A 17 -25.27 -16.42 13.52
CA LYS A 17 -26.12 -15.86 12.48
C LYS A 17 -25.48 -14.54 12.05
N MET A 18 -24.79 -14.55 10.92
CA MET A 18 -24.34 -13.31 10.29
C MET A 18 -25.62 -12.50 9.98
N PRO A 19 -25.69 -11.21 10.35
CA PRO A 19 -26.81 -10.37 9.95
C PRO A 19 -26.91 -10.40 8.43
N ALA A 20 -28.12 -10.30 7.88
CA ALA A 20 -28.33 -10.16 6.44
C ALA A 20 -27.68 -8.85 5.98
N ILE A 21 -26.38 -8.92 5.69
CA ILE A 21 -25.63 -7.82 5.11
C ILE A 21 -26.03 -7.82 3.65
N ASP A 22 -26.72 -6.76 3.27
CA ASP A 22 -27.22 -6.51 1.93
C ASP A 22 -26.09 -6.72 0.91
N ALA A 23 -26.10 -7.89 0.25
CA ALA A 23 -24.98 -8.37 -0.56
C ALA A 23 -24.63 -7.38 -1.67
N GLY A 24 -25.62 -6.63 -2.17
CA GLY A 24 -25.42 -5.57 -3.16
C GLY A 24 -24.61 -4.38 -2.65
N LYS A 25 -24.62 -4.10 -1.34
CA LYS A 25 -23.81 -3.01 -0.74
C LYS A 25 -22.35 -3.42 -0.54
N PHE A 26 -22.11 -4.70 -0.23
CA PHE A 26 -20.77 -5.27 -0.10
C PHE A 26 -20.07 -5.40 -1.46
N VAL A 27 -20.80 -5.81 -2.50
CA VAL A 27 -20.27 -5.91 -3.87
C VAL A 27 -19.90 -4.53 -4.41
N LYS A 28 -20.76 -3.53 -4.26
CA LYS A 28 -20.45 -2.14 -4.67
C LYS A 28 -19.21 -1.57 -3.97
N GLN A 29 -19.05 -1.82 -2.66
CA GLN A 29 -17.85 -1.36 -1.94
C GLN A 29 -16.56 -2.02 -2.44
N PHE A 30 -16.62 -3.28 -2.86
CA PHE A 30 -15.48 -3.98 -3.46
C PHE A 30 -15.19 -3.51 -4.89
N GLU A 31 -16.23 -3.26 -5.69
CA GLU A 31 -16.11 -2.71 -7.04
C GLU A 31 -15.54 -1.27 -7.00
N ASP A 32 -16.06 -0.39 -6.14
CA ASP A 32 -15.52 0.97 -5.96
C ASP A 32 -14.07 0.95 -5.44
N ALA A 33 -13.71 0.00 -4.57
CA ALA A 33 -12.33 -0.16 -4.09
C ALA A 33 -11.41 -0.74 -5.17
N ALA A 34 -11.92 -1.64 -6.02
CA ALA A 34 -11.20 -2.21 -7.15
C ALA A 34 -11.01 -1.18 -8.27
N ASP A 35 -12.03 -0.39 -8.59
CA ASP A 35 -11.95 0.70 -9.57
C ASP A 35 -11.03 1.82 -9.08
N LYS A 36 -11.05 2.16 -7.78
CA LYS A 36 -10.06 3.07 -7.17
C LYS A 36 -8.64 2.48 -7.13
N ALA A 37 -8.51 1.15 -7.20
CA ALA A 37 -7.23 0.47 -7.32
C ALA A 37 -6.77 0.29 -8.78
N MET A 38 -7.68 0.30 -9.76
CA MET A 38 -7.46 0.20 -11.19
C MET A 38 -7.33 1.57 -11.87
N SER A 39 -7.88 2.63 -11.28
CA SER A 39 -7.67 4.04 -11.66
C SER A 39 -6.30 4.57 -11.22
N LYS A 40 -5.42 3.69 -10.72
CA LYS A 40 -4.03 4.01 -10.45
C LYS A 40 -3.40 4.33 -11.79
N SER A 41 -3.24 5.61 -12.05
CA SER A 41 -2.57 6.15 -13.22
C SER A 41 -1.26 5.36 -13.48
N LYS A 42 -0.93 5.15 -14.75
CA LYS A 42 0.15 4.23 -15.12
C LYS A 42 1.50 4.81 -14.68
N ILE A 43 2.39 3.97 -14.16
CA ILE A 43 3.76 4.39 -13.88
C ILE A 43 4.45 4.61 -15.23
N VAL A 44 4.97 5.83 -15.41
CA VAL A 44 5.63 6.30 -16.63
C VAL A 44 7.13 6.14 -16.50
N GLU A 45 7.65 6.51 -15.34
CA GLU A 45 9.07 6.56 -15.07
C GLU A 45 9.35 6.17 -13.62
N ILE A 46 10.43 5.43 -13.42
CA ILE A 46 10.96 5.07 -12.10
C ILE A 46 12.38 5.59 -12.02
N ARG A 47 12.71 6.28 -10.93
CA ARG A 47 14.04 6.82 -10.67
C ARG A 47 14.53 6.36 -9.30
N PHE A 48 15.77 5.90 -9.24
CA PHE A 48 16.45 5.56 -8.00
C PHE A 48 17.34 6.73 -7.58
N VAL A 49 17.08 7.30 -6.41
CA VAL A 49 17.84 8.44 -5.88
C VAL A 49 18.61 8.00 -4.64
N GLY A 50 19.93 7.89 -4.77
CA GLY A 50 20.83 7.64 -3.64
C GLY A 50 21.13 8.93 -2.88
N VAL A 51 21.00 8.89 -1.56
CA VAL A 51 21.35 9.96 -0.63
C VAL A 51 22.34 9.41 0.39
N GLU A 52 23.56 9.93 0.40
CA GLU A 52 24.61 9.51 1.35
C GLU A 52 24.37 10.12 2.74
N PHE A 53 24.69 9.35 3.78
CA PHE A 53 24.69 9.83 5.17
C PHE A 53 25.99 10.54 5.53
N ASP A 54 26.24 11.67 4.86
CA ASP A 54 27.34 12.59 5.16
C ASP A 54 26.79 13.98 5.52
N TYR A 55 27.07 14.44 6.74
CA TYR A 55 26.65 15.75 7.25
C TYR A 55 27.08 16.92 6.33
N LYS A 56 28.21 16.80 5.63
CA LYS A 56 28.70 17.83 4.70
C LYS A 56 27.92 17.87 3.39
N LYS A 57 27.22 16.78 3.04
CA LYS A 57 26.50 16.61 1.76
C LYS A 57 24.98 16.67 1.89
N VAL A 58 24.44 16.92 3.08
CA VAL A 58 22.99 16.98 3.33
C VAL A 58 22.27 17.89 2.34
N LYS A 59 22.82 19.09 2.07
CA LYS A 59 22.23 20.05 1.12
C LYS A 59 22.21 19.56 -0.32
N ILE A 60 23.17 18.73 -0.70
CA ILE A 60 23.22 18.12 -2.04
C ILE A 60 22.09 17.10 -2.16
N GLY A 61 21.95 16.20 -1.17
CA GLY A 61 20.87 15.22 -1.10
C GLY A 61 19.49 15.87 -1.11
N GLU A 62 19.28 16.87 -0.25
CA GLU A 62 18.05 17.69 -0.21
C GLU A 62 17.73 18.28 -1.58
N GLY A 63 18.73 18.85 -2.27
CA GLY A 63 18.57 19.44 -3.60
C GLY A 63 18.18 18.42 -4.67
N ILE A 64 18.77 17.22 -4.66
CA ILE A 64 18.43 16.16 -5.64
C ILE A 64 16.98 15.68 -5.43
N ILE A 65 16.59 15.47 -4.16
CA ILE A 65 15.23 15.04 -3.82
C ILE A 65 14.21 16.11 -4.21
N ASN A 66 14.44 17.37 -3.83
CA ASN A 66 13.51 18.46 -4.14
C ASN A 66 13.35 18.68 -5.64
N ARG A 67 14.42 18.57 -6.44
CA ARG A 67 14.32 18.63 -7.91
C ARG A 67 13.50 17.47 -8.47
N THR A 68 13.75 16.25 -7.98
CA THR A 68 13.01 15.06 -8.41
C THR A 68 11.53 15.17 -8.08
N LEU A 69 11.18 15.69 -6.90
CA LEU A 69 9.79 15.98 -6.53
C LEU A 69 9.16 17.06 -7.44
N ALA A 70 9.89 18.13 -7.75
CA ALA A 70 9.41 19.20 -8.63
C ALA A 70 9.17 18.73 -10.07
N GLU A 71 9.86 17.69 -10.53
CA GLU A 71 9.64 17.04 -11.83
C GLU A 71 8.35 16.18 -11.86
N GLY A 72 7.64 16.05 -10.75
CA GLY A 72 6.39 15.29 -10.63
C GLY A 72 6.58 13.83 -10.20
N PHE A 73 7.77 13.46 -9.71
CA PHE A 73 7.95 12.15 -9.10
C PHE A 73 7.41 12.13 -7.67
N GLN A 74 6.99 10.95 -7.23
CA GLN A 74 6.55 10.68 -5.87
C GLN A 74 7.37 9.54 -5.26
N PRO A 75 7.75 9.63 -3.98
CA PRO A 75 8.44 8.55 -3.30
C PRO A 75 7.50 7.35 -3.12
N MET A 76 7.94 6.17 -3.56
CA MET A 76 7.20 4.93 -3.43
C MET A 76 7.78 4.02 -2.35
N LYS A 77 9.11 3.93 -2.29
CA LYS A 77 9.81 3.05 -1.37
C LYS A 77 11.19 3.58 -1.06
N ASP A 78 11.66 3.33 0.15
CA ASP A 78 12.99 3.63 0.62
C ASP A 78 13.73 2.33 0.98
N ILE A 79 15.03 2.31 0.72
CA ILE A 79 15.95 1.23 1.09
C ILE A 79 17.10 1.88 1.85
N ILE A 80 17.17 1.61 3.15
CA ILE A 80 18.24 2.10 4.02
C ILE A 80 19.46 1.19 3.85
N THR A 81 20.64 1.79 3.70
CA THR A 81 21.94 1.12 3.66
C THR A 81 22.86 1.70 4.73
N ASP A 82 23.97 1.02 5.02
CA ASP A 82 24.95 1.53 5.99
C ASP A 82 25.57 2.87 5.56
N SER A 83 25.63 3.11 4.25
CA SER A 83 26.17 4.33 3.63
C SER A 83 25.14 5.45 3.43
N GLY A 84 23.84 5.17 3.55
CA GLY A 84 22.83 6.13 3.13
C GLY A 84 21.42 5.56 2.96
N LEU A 85 20.69 6.17 2.03
CA LEU A 85 19.32 5.85 1.68
C LEU A 85 19.15 5.84 0.16
N VAL A 86 18.47 4.84 -0.37
CA VAL A 86 18.02 4.84 -1.76
C VAL A 86 16.52 5.06 -1.78
N LEU A 87 16.06 6.18 -2.34
CA LEU A 87 14.65 6.46 -2.60
C LEU A 87 14.26 5.99 -3.99
N ILE A 88 13.24 5.14 -4.06
CA ILE A 88 12.57 4.74 -5.29
C ILE A 88 11.45 5.75 -5.53
N MET A 89 11.66 6.60 -6.53
CA MET A 89 10.76 7.66 -6.97
C MET A 89 10.01 7.20 -8.21
N VAL A 90 8.69 7.43 -8.28
CA VAL A 90 7.85 7.05 -9.41
C VAL A 90 7.09 8.25 -9.95
N LYS A 91 7.08 8.42 -11.26
CA LYS A 91 6.25 9.39 -11.97
C LYS A 91 5.11 8.67 -12.67
N ARG A 92 3.94 9.28 -12.65
CA ARG A 92 2.69 8.68 -13.07
C ARG A 92 1.99 9.55 -14.11
N ASP A 93 1.31 8.95 -15.08
CA ASP A 93 0.57 9.69 -16.10
C ASP A 93 -0.62 10.41 -15.45
N GLU A 94 -0.72 11.73 -15.60
CA GLU A 94 -1.86 12.50 -15.07
C GLU A 94 -3.17 12.23 -15.85
N GLU A 95 -3.10 11.54 -16.99
CA GLU A 95 -4.25 11.17 -17.83
C GLU A 95 -5.07 10.00 -17.25
N SER A 96 -5.57 10.10 -16.01
CA SER A 96 -6.71 9.26 -15.58
C SER A 96 -7.47 9.77 -14.35
N CYS A 97 -7.54 11.08 -14.12
CA CYS A 97 -8.56 11.66 -13.23
C CYS A 97 -9.13 12.93 -13.87
N PRO A 98 -10.24 12.87 -14.62
CA PRO A 98 -11.07 14.06 -14.80
C PRO A 98 -11.53 14.55 -13.42
N ILE A 99 -11.32 15.83 -13.15
CA ILE A 99 -11.79 16.54 -11.95
C ILE A 99 -13.32 16.66 -11.99
#